data_AF-A0A7G2E983-F1
#
_entry.id   AF-A0A7G2E983-F1
#
_cell.length_a   1.000
_cell.length_b   1.000
_cell.length_c   1.000
_cell.angle_alpha   90.00
_cell.angle_beta   90.00
_cell.angle_gamma   90.00
#
_symmetry.space_group_name_H-M   'P 1'
#
loop_
_entity.id
_entity.type
_entity.pdbx_description
1 polymer ?
#
loop_
_entity_poly.entity_id
_entity_poly.type
_entity_poly.pdbx_seq_one_letter_code
_entity_poly.pdbx_strand_id
1 'polypeptide(L)'
;MKRNPVIHFAYDGYYTSIGEDVLWISNVEDEEVYSLLLKKSKNEVTYAKLIEKICRKRNVDEASTKLKVSYFPFSFQGHKVRPNYIRDDEDVECYFEGVSEEGFRSVLHVEVINDVELNLRMDENEQFDQVLREDLENHRNNIQLWWRMRIEI
;
A
#
# COMPACT_ATOMS: atom_id res chain seq x y z
N MET A 1 16.69 2.51 22.05
CA MET A 1 17.26 3.25 20.89
C MET A 1 16.16 3.46 19.87
N LYS A 2 15.86 4.70 19.46
CA LYS A 2 15.01 4.95 18.30
C LYS A 2 15.78 4.50 17.05
N ARG A 3 15.35 3.40 16.42
CA ARG A 3 15.91 2.97 15.12
C ARG A 3 15.24 3.79 14.02
N ASN A 4 16.06 4.29 13.11
CA ASN A 4 15.60 4.97 11.91
C ASN A 4 14.84 3.96 11.02
N PRO A 5 13.65 4.31 10.51
CA PRO A 5 12.92 3.40 9.64
C PRO A 5 13.68 3.14 8.34
N VAL A 6 13.68 1.87 7.92
CA VAL A 6 14.08 1.45 6.59
C VAL A 6 12.83 1.07 5.82
N ILE A 7 12.70 1.60 4.60
CA ILE A 7 11.63 1.26 3.66
C ILE A 7 12.25 0.52 2.49
N HIS A 8 11.65 -0.60 2.12
CA HIS A 8 11.95 -1.31 0.88
C HIS A 8 10.87 -0.97 -0.15
N PHE A 9 11.27 -0.76 -1.42
CA PHE A 9 10.31 -0.50 -2.48
C PHE A 9 10.71 -1.11 -3.82
N ALA A 10 9.75 -1.66 -4.54
CA ALA A 10 9.84 -2.00 -5.95
C ALA A 10 9.30 -0.83 -6.79
N TYR A 11 9.89 -0.58 -7.94
CA TYR A 11 9.59 0.61 -8.75
C TYR A 11 9.39 0.25 -10.21
N ASP A 12 8.46 0.95 -10.85
CA ASP A 12 8.07 0.77 -12.25
C ASP A 12 7.47 -0.62 -12.50
N GLY A 13 6.21 -0.74 -12.11
CA GLY A 13 5.40 -1.93 -12.30
C GLY A 13 3.94 -1.58 -12.11
N TYR A 14 3.09 -2.59 -12.18
CA TYR A 14 1.64 -2.43 -12.05
C TYR A 14 1.01 -3.66 -11.43
N TYR A 15 -0.22 -3.51 -10.92
CA TYR A 15 -1.00 -4.65 -10.50
C TYR A 15 -1.78 -5.25 -11.65
N THR A 16 -1.85 -6.58 -11.67
CA THR A 16 -2.77 -7.33 -12.52
C THR A 16 -3.62 -8.26 -11.65
N SER A 17 -4.85 -8.50 -12.08
CA SER A 17 -5.69 -9.53 -11.48
C SER A 17 -5.58 -10.82 -12.30
N ILE A 18 -5.20 -11.91 -11.65
CA ILE A 18 -5.21 -13.25 -12.25
C ILE A 18 -6.22 -14.09 -11.47
N GLY A 19 -7.41 -14.26 -12.04
CA GLY A 19 -8.51 -14.90 -11.35
C GLY A 19 -8.95 -14.08 -10.13
N GLU A 20 -8.74 -14.64 -8.94
CA GLU A 20 -9.07 -13.99 -7.67
C GLU A 20 -7.88 -13.28 -7.01
N ASP A 21 -6.67 -13.51 -7.51
CA ASP A 21 -5.43 -12.98 -6.96
C ASP A 21 -5.06 -11.64 -7.61
N VAL A 22 -4.47 -10.75 -6.80
CA VAL A 22 -3.87 -9.50 -7.26
C VAL A 22 -2.36 -9.63 -7.14
N LEU A 23 -1.66 -9.49 -8.26
CA LEU A 23 -0.21 -9.66 -8.35
C LEU A 23 0.45 -8.36 -8.80
N TRP A 24 1.59 -8.05 -8.19
CA TRP A 24 2.47 -7.00 -8.69
C TRP A 24 3.35 -7.56 -9.82
N ILE A 25 3.38 -6.88 -10.96
CA ILE A 25 4.23 -7.20 -12.11
C ILE A 25 5.23 -6.07 -12.28
N SER A 26 6.51 -6.41 -12.22
CA SER A 26 7.61 -5.49 -12.50
C SER A 26 7.76 -5.27 -14.01
N ASN A 27 7.97 -4.01 -14.42
CA ASN A 27 8.34 -3.69 -15.82
C ASN A 27 9.85 -3.84 -16.07
N VAL A 28 10.65 -4.01 -15.01
CA VAL A 28 12.09 -4.25 -15.12
C VAL A 28 12.38 -5.76 -15.06
N GLU A 29 13.26 -6.23 -15.95
CA GLU A 29 13.60 -7.67 -16.11
C GLU A 29 14.19 -8.28 -14.84
N ASP A 30 15.00 -7.51 -14.12
CA ASP A 30 15.49 -7.86 -12.79
C ASP A 30 14.64 -7.11 -11.75
N GLU A 31 13.80 -7.83 -11.00
CA GLU A 31 12.94 -7.27 -9.94
C GLU A 31 13.78 -6.61 -8.82
N GLU A 32 14.29 -5.41 -9.08
CA GLU A 32 15.16 -4.70 -8.16
C GLU A 32 14.34 -4.06 -7.04
N VAL A 33 14.63 -4.47 -5.81
CA VAL A 33 14.07 -3.86 -4.60
C VAL A 33 15.05 -2.84 -4.02
N TYR A 34 14.63 -1.58 -3.99
CA TYR A 34 15.40 -0.48 -3.46
C TYR A 34 15.18 -0.32 -1.97
N SER A 35 16.14 0.30 -1.28
CA SER A 35 16.04 0.61 0.15
C SER A 35 16.25 2.10 0.43
N LEU A 36 15.40 2.66 1.29
CA LEU A 36 15.47 4.03 1.80
C LEU A 36 15.65 4.03 3.31
N LEU A 37 16.71 4.70 3.77
CA LEU A 37 16.85 5.05 5.19
C LEU A 37 16.22 6.42 5.46
N LEU A 38 15.32 6.46 6.44
CA LEU A 38 14.69 7.68 6.91
C LEU A 38 15.40 8.14 8.18
N LYS A 39 16.14 9.25 8.10
CA LYS A 39 16.89 9.81 9.23
C LYS A 39 16.00 10.51 10.28
N LYS A 40 14.68 10.51 10.07
CA LYS A 40 13.67 11.06 10.97
C LYS A 40 12.91 9.93 11.65
N SER A 41 12.23 10.22 12.77
CA SER A 41 11.35 9.24 13.38
C SER A 41 10.13 8.96 12.49
N LYS A 42 9.50 7.78 12.63
CA LYS A 42 8.37 7.37 11.78
C LYS A 42 7.24 8.43 11.71
N ASN A 43 6.89 9.05 12.83
CA ASN A 43 5.84 10.07 12.94
C ASN A 43 6.21 11.44 12.33
N GLU A 44 7.43 11.60 11.81
CA GLU A 44 7.89 12.85 11.18
C GLU A 44 8.09 12.69 9.67
N VAL A 45 7.67 11.55 9.11
CA VAL A 45 7.76 11.23 7.69
C VAL A 45 6.42 11.57 7.06
N THR A 46 6.42 12.64 6.26
CA THR A 46 5.25 13.00 5.43
C THR A 46 5.28 12.24 4.11
N TYR A 47 4.10 12.10 3.50
CA TYR A 47 3.91 11.55 2.16
C TYR A 47 4.78 12.28 1.13
N ALA A 48 4.75 13.61 1.11
CA ALA A 48 5.59 14.40 0.21
C ALA A 48 7.08 14.06 0.36
N LYS A 49 7.56 13.85 1.60
CA LYS A 49 8.97 13.50 1.84
C LYS A 49 9.30 12.06 1.43
N LEU A 50 8.33 11.16 1.51
CA LEU A 50 8.45 9.79 1.01
C LEU A 50 8.61 9.81 -0.52
N ILE A 51 7.74 10.54 -1.23
CA ILE A 51 7.79 10.70 -2.68
C ILE A 51 9.12 11.33 -3.13
N GLU A 52 9.53 12.46 -2.54
CA GLU A 52 10.81 13.11 -2.84
C GLU A 52 12.00 12.13 -2.72
N LYS A 53 11.97 11.27 -1.68
CA LYS A 53 13.03 10.28 -1.46
C LYS A 53 13.04 9.18 -2.50
N ILE A 54 11.87 8.69 -2.90
CA ILE A 54 11.73 7.69 -3.97
C ILE A 54 12.22 8.28 -5.30
N CYS A 55 11.74 9.46 -5.67
CA CYS A 55 12.15 10.16 -6.90
C CYS A 55 13.66 10.37 -6.95
N ARG A 56 14.26 10.91 -5.87
CA ARG A 56 15.72 11.09 -5.78
C ARG A 56 16.47 9.76 -5.86
N LYS A 57 15.97 8.69 -5.23
CA LYS A 57 16.62 7.37 -5.26
C LYS A 57 16.61 6.77 -6.66
N ARG A 58 15.57 7.05 -7.44
CA ARG A 58 15.41 6.61 -8.83
C ARG A 58 15.96 7.59 -9.87
N ASN A 59 16.43 8.76 -9.44
CA ASN A 59 16.91 9.83 -10.30
C ASN A 59 15.87 10.28 -11.34
N VAL A 60 14.62 10.45 -10.89
CA VAL A 60 13.51 10.98 -11.69
C VAL A 60 13.03 12.31 -11.14
N ASP A 61 12.46 13.15 -12.01
CA ASP A 61 11.92 14.45 -11.60
C ASP A 61 10.53 14.28 -10.96
N GLU A 62 10.41 14.70 -9.71
CA GLU A 62 9.17 14.66 -8.94
C GLU A 62 8.07 15.53 -9.58
N ALA A 63 8.43 16.65 -10.22
CA ALA A 63 7.45 17.56 -10.79
C ALA A 63 6.80 16.99 -12.07
N SER A 64 7.54 16.18 -12.84
CA SER A 64 7.06 15.60 -14.10
C SER A 64 6.58 14.16 -13.96
N THR A 65 6.88 13.48 -12.85
CA THR A 65 6.62 12.04 -12.69
C THR A 65 5.53 11.83 -11.64
N LYS A 66 4.37 11.34 -12.07
CA LYS A 66 3.28 10.97 -11.15
C LYS A 66 3.50 9.54 -10.65
N LEU A 67 3.51 9.37 -9.33
CA LEU A 67 3.71 8.07 -8.69
C LEU A 67 2.46 7.65 -7.90
N LYS A 68 2.07 6.38 -8.04
CA LYS A 68 1.14 5.69 -7.14
C LYS A 68 1.95 4.80 -6.23
N VAL A 69 1.77 4.94 -4.92
CA VAL A 69 2.50 4.14 -3.92
C VAL A 69 1.51 3.27 -3.17
N SER A 70 1.82 1.99 -3.02
CA SER A 70 0.97 1.03 -2.33
C SER A 70 1.75 -0.10 -1.68
N TYR A 71 1.09 -0.96 -0.92
CA TYR A 71 1.70 -2.15 -0.29
C TYR A 71 0.66 -3.22 -0.01
N PHE A 72 1.06 -4.49 0.08
CA PHE A 72 0.17 -5.54 0.58
C PHE A 72 0.19 -5.56 2.11
N PRO A 73 -0.95 -5.32 2.79
CA PRO A 73 -1.02 -5.39 4.25
C PRO A 73 -0.92 -6.83 4.76
N PHE A 74 -0.17 -7.06 5.84
CA PHE A 74 -0.07 -8.38 6.49
C PHE A 74 -1.34 -8.78 7.26
N SER A 75 -2.18 -7.81 7.66
CA SER A 75 -3.31 -8.00 8.56
C SER A 75 -4.50 -8.76 7.96
N PHE A 76 -4.48 -9.08 6.66
CA PHE A 76 -5.61 -9.67 5.95
C PHE A 76 -5.33 -11.09 5.44
N GLN A 77 -4.53 -11.88 6.16
CA GLN A 77 -4.34 -13.30 5.86
C GLN A 77 -5.69 -14.04 5.87
N GLY A 78 -6.23 -14.36 4.69
CA GLY A 78 -7.44 -15.18 4.52
C GLY A 78 -8.46 -14.70 3.48
N HIS A 79 -8.36 -13.47 2.96
CA HIS A 79 -9.26 -12.95 1.92
C HIS A 79 -8.47 -12.23 0.82
N LYS A 80 -9.11 -11.94 -0.33
CA LYS A 80 -8.54 -11.24 -1.50
C LYS A 80 -7.79 -9.97 -1.05
N VAL A 81 -6.47 -10.08 -0.84
CA VAL A 81 -5.68 -8.98 -0.28
C VAL A 81 -5.37 -8.03 -1.43
N ARG A 82 -6.11 -6.92 -1.50
CA ARG A 82 -5.76 -5.81 -2.38
C ARG A 82 -4.63 -5.00 -1.76
N PRO A 83 -3.85 -4.30 -2.60
CA PRO A 83 -2.85 -3.39 -2.09
C PRO A 83 -3.51 -2.17 -1.42
N ASN A 84 -2.98 -1.76 -0.28
CA ASN A 84 -3.30 -0.49 0.36
C ASN A 84 -2.52 0.62 -0.34
N TYR A 85 -3.21 1.65 -0.81
CA TYR A 85 -2.59 2.84 -1.39
C TYR A 85 -2.24 3.85 -0.31
N ILE A 86 -1.09 4.50 -0.47
CA ILE A 86 -0.64 5.61 0.36
C ILE A 86 -0.94 6.90 -0.39
N ARG A 87 -1.89 7.69 0.10
CA ARG A 87 -2.40 8.92 -0.52
C ARG A 87 -2.05 10.17 0.27
N ASP A 88 -1.84 10.05 1.57
CA ASP A 88 -1.54 11.16 2.47
C ASP A 88 -0.63 10.76 3.65
N ASP A 89 -0.42 11.69 4.57
CA ASP A 89 0.43 11.51 5.75
C ASP A 89 -0.15 10.48 6.74
N GLU A 90 -1.48 10.35 6.84
CA GLU A 90 -2.13 9.37 7.72
C GLU A 90 -1.90 7.94 7.19
N ASP A 91 -2.02 7.73 5.88
CA ASP A 91 -1.69 6.44 5.26
C ASP A 91 -0.22 6.05 5.46
N VAL A 92 0.70 7.02 5.47
CA VAL A 92 2.12 6.78 5.77
C VAL A 92 2.29 6.29 7.20
N GLU A 93 1.57 6.88 8.16
CA GLU A 93 1.57 6.41 9.55
C GLU A 93 0.98 4.99 9.65
N CYS A 94 -0.14 4.71 8.99
CA CYS A 94 -0.73 3.38 8.94
C CYS A 94 0.24 2.34 8.36
N TYR A 95 0.95 2.68 7.29
CA TYR A 95 2.02 1.83 6.77
C TYR A 95 3.12 1.61 7.83
N PHE A 96 3.53 2.65 8.56
CA PHE A 96 4.52 2.52 9.64
C PHE A 96 4.09 1.60 10.78
N GLU A 97 2.81 1.59 11.15
CA GLU A 97 2.27 0.67 12.15
C GLU A 97 2.01 -0.74 11.60
N GLY A 98 1.79 -0.89 10.30
CA GLY A 98 1.51 -2.16 9.61
C GLY A 98 2.70 -3.11 9.48
N VAL A 99 3.28 -3.53 10.61
CA VAL A 99 4.33 -4.57 10.67
C VAL A 99 3.73 -5.94 11.06
N SER A 100 4.36 -7.02 10.60
CA SER A 100 4.02 -8.38 11.04
C SER A 100 4.36 -8.59 12.52
N GLU A 101 3.86 -9.68 13.11
CA GLU A 101 4.19 -10.08 14.49
C GLU A 101 5.71 -10.24 14.71
N GLU A 102 6.43 -10.63 13.66
CA GLU A 102 7.89 -10.81 13.64
C GLU A 102 8.64 -9.50 13.37
N GLY A 103 7.92 -8.39 13.18
CA GLY A 103 8.48 -7.06 12.92
C GLY A 103 8.86 -6.79 11.46
N PHE A 104 8.41 -7.63 10.52
CA PHE A 104 8.62 -7.39 9.09
C PHE A 104 7.66 -6.33 8.55
N ARG A 105 8.10 -5.60 7.53
CA ARG A 105 7.37 -4.51 6.90
C ARG A 105 7.17 -4.82 5.42
N SER A 106 5.98 -4.52 4.91
CA SER A 106 5.67 -4.77 3.50
C SER A 106 6.57 -3.95 2.59
N VAL A 107 6.94 -4.52 1.45
CA VAL A 107 7.58 -3.76 0.38
C VAL A 107 6.56 -2.78 -0.20
N LEU A 108 6.96 -1.53 -0.41
CA LEU A 108 6.15 -0.59 -1.17
C LEU A 108 6.26 -0.90 -2.66
N HIS A 109 5.16 -0.90 -3.36
CA HIS A 109 5.11 -0.92 -4.81
C HIS A 109 4.88 0.49 -5.32
N VAL A 110 5.71 0.92 -6.27
CA VAL A 110 5.68 2.26 -6.84
C VAL A 110 5.38 2.15 -8.33
N GLU A 111 4.17 2.51 -8.71
CA GLU A 111 3.69 2.58 -10.09
C GLU A 111 3.97 3.98 -10.66
N VAL A 112 4.56 4.02 -11.85
CA VAL A 112 4.78 5.27 -12.61
C VAL A 112 3.59 5.47 -13.52
N ILE A 113 2.87 6.60 -13.36
CA ILE A 113 1.63 6.84 -14.07
C ILE A 113 1.87 7.84 -15.20
N ASN A 114 1.43 7.47 -16.40
CA ASN A 114 1.33 8.40 -17.53
C ASN A 114 -0.03 9.13 -17.51
N ASP A 115 -0.05 10.41 -17.90
CA ASP A 115 -1.26 11.26 -17.84
C ASP A 115 -2.49 10.70 -18.57
N VAL A 116 -2.29 9.83 -19.56
CA VAL A 116 -3.37 9.20 -20.34
C VAL A 116 -4.05 8.06 -19.56
N GLU A 117 -3.34 7.41 -18.64
CA GLU A 117 -3.78 6.20 -17.93
C GLU A 117 -4.55 6.50 -16.63
N LEU A 118 -4.44 7.74 -16.13
CA LEU A 118 -5.16 8.24 -14.96
C LEU A 118 -6.68 8.13 -15.10
N ASN A 119 -7.24 8.43 -16.27
CA ASN A 119 -8.69 8.49 -16.46
C ASN A 119 -9.37 7.12 -16.58
N LEU A 120 -8.64 6.05 -16.95
CA LEU A 120 -9.25 4.72 -17.13
C LEU A 120 -9.19 3.87 -15.85
N ARG A 121 -8.13 4.02 -15.05
CA ARG A 121 -7.93 3.22 -13.82
C ARG A 121 -8.54 3.83 -12.56
N MET A 122 -8.97 5.10 -12.60
CA MET A 122 -9.67 5.73 -11.47
C MET A 122 -11.08 5.17 -11.28
N ASP A 123 -11.82 4.93 -12.35
CA ASP A 123 -13.17 4.36 -12.31
C ASP A 123 -13.19 2.91 -11.78
N GLU A 124 -12.22 2.09 -12.20
CA GLU A 124 -12.06 0.72 -11.68
C GLU A 124 -11.74 0.74 -10.18
N ASN A 125 -10.82 1.60 -9.75
CA ASN A 125 -10.43 1.71 -8.35
C ASN A 125 -11.56 2.22 -7.43
N GLU A 126 -12.40 3.16 -7.89
CA GLU A 126 -13.55 3.62 -7.11
C GLU A 126 -14.61 2.52 -6.93
N GLN A 127 -14.92 1.78 -8.00
CA GLN A 127 -15.84 0.66 -7.94
C GLN A 127 -15.30 -0.46 -7.03
N PHE A 128 -13.98 -0.68 -7.04
CA PHE A 128 -13.33 -1.63 -6.16
C PHE A 128 -13.26 -1.19 -4.69
N ASP A 129 -13.01 0.09 -4.41
CA ASP A 129 -13.02 0.66 -3.06
C ASP A 129 -14.42 0.55 -2.44
N GLN A 130 -15.48 0.66 -3.24
CA GLN A 130 -16.85 0.43 -2.78
C GLN A 130 -17.06 -1.02 -2.34
N VAL A 131 -16.64 -2.01 -3.15
CA VAL A 131 -16.76 -3.44 -2.80
C VAL A 131 -15.97 -3.78 -1.53
N LEU A 132 -14.76 -3.23 -1.37
CA LEU A 132 -13.96 -3.42 -0.15
C LEU A 132 -14.65 -2.87 1.11
N ARG A 133 -15.27 -1.68 1.01
CA ARG A 133 -16.04 -1.10 2.12
C ARG A 133 -17.21 -2.00 2.51
N GLU A 134 -17.94 -2.50 1.53
CA GLU A 134 -19.05 -3.43 1.74
C GLU A 134 -18.58 -4.74 2.39
N ASP A 135 -17.48 -5.34 1.93
CA ASP A 135 -16.92 -6.57 2.51
C ASP A 135 -16.42 -6.38 3.96
N LEU A 136 -15.74 -5.27 4.25
CA LEU A 136 -15.31 -4.93 5.61
C LEU A 136 -16.51 -4.70 6.54
N GLU A 137 -17.55 -4.03 6.06
CA GLU A 137 -18.76 -3.78 6.81
C GLU A 137 -19.53 -5.08 7.08
N ASN A 138 -19.63 -5.96 6.08
CA ASN A 138 -20.19 -7.30 6.22
C ASN A 138 -19.40 -8.15 7.22
N HIS A 139 -18.07 -8.10 7.19
CA HIS A 139 -17.23 -8.81 8.15
C HIS A 139 -17.41 -8.28 9.58
N ARG A 140 -17.43 -6.95 9.74
CA ARG A 140 -17.69 -6.29 11.04
C ARG A 140 -19.08 -6.66 11.58
N ASN A 141 -20.10 -6.65 10.73
CA ASN A 141 -21.47 -7.02 11.08
C ASN A 141 -21.56 -8.50 11.48
N ASN A 142 -20.87 -9.38 10.75
CA ASN A 142 -20.78 -10.80 11.11
C ASN A 142 -20.09 -10.98 12.47
N ILE A 143 -18.95 -10.34 12.72
CA ILE A 143 -18.30 -10.38 14.03
C ILE A 143 -19.25 -9.89 15.13
N GLN A 144 -19.96 -8.77 14.92
CA GLN A 144 -20.93 -8.25 15.89
C GLN A 144 -22.12 -9.20 16.13
N LEU A 145 -22.62 -9.87 15.10
CA LEU A 145 -23.67 -10.89 15.21
C LEU A 145 -23.18 -12.10 16.00
N TRP A 146 -21.95 -12.57 15.73
CA TRP A 146 -21.30 -13.64 16.49
C TRP A 146 -21.12 -13.27 17.97
N TRP A 147 -20.76 -12.02 18.28
CA TRP A 147 -20.69 -11.54 19.67
C TRP A 147 -22.07 -11.45 20.33
N ARG A 148 -23.12 -11.02 19.62
CA ARG A 148 -24.49 -10.99 20.14
C ARG A 148 -25.03 -12.38 20.46
N MET A 149 -24.81 -13.36 19.57
CA MET A 149 -25.22 -14.76 19.79
C MET A 149 -24.50 -15.43 20.97
N ARG A 150 -23.33 -14.93 21.38
CA ARG A 150 -22.57 -15.44 22.53
C ARG A 150 -22.97 -14.86 23.89
N ILE A 151 -23.71 -13.74 23.91
CA ILE A 151 -24.15 -13.06 25.14
C ILE A 151 -25.58 -13.48 25.53
N GLU A 152 -26.34 -14.06 24.60
CA GLU A 152 -27.73 -14.54 24.82
C GLU A 152 -27.82 -16.03 25.24
N ILE A 153 -26.72 -16.66 25.67
CA ILE A 153 -26.66 -18.01 26.29
C ILE A 153 -26.10 -17.88 27.70
#